data_AF-A0A1B6NY95-F1
#
_entry.id   AF-A0A1B6NY95-F1
#
_cell.length_a   1.000
_cell.length_b   1.000
_cell.length_c   1.000
_cell.angle_alpha   90.00
_cell.angle_beta   90.00
_cell.angle_gamma   90.00
#
_symmetry.space_group_name_H-M   'P 1'
#
loop_
_entity.id
_entity.type
_entity.pdbx_description
1 polymer ?
#
loop_
_entity_poly.entity_id
_entity_poly.type
_entity_poly.pdbx_seq_one_letter_code
_entity_poly.pdbx_strand_id
1 'polypeptide(L)'
;MKNIYAQSEENSARVRVEFRPGVNLEDAANEVRESVSRVQRQLPEDVEQVAIIRADSDAQAVVSLAISSDTLDMETLTERVDTDVAPLFLSIPGVADVTLNGDRERVLRVSVDPLRLTSFSFP
;
A
#
# COMPACT_ATOMS: atom_id res chain seq x y z
N MET A 1 -13.83 20.38 -1.47
CA MET A 1 -12.36 20.38 -1.38
C MET A 1 -11.91 21.52 -0.48
N LYS A 2 -10.98 21.25 0.43
CA LYS A 2 -10.43 22.22 1.39
C LYS A 2 -8.93 22.45 1.12
N ASN A 3 -8.14 21.38 1.02
CA ASN A 3 -6.69 21.45 0.76
C ASN A 3 -6.23 20.33 -0.20
N ILE A 4 -5.12 20.56 -0.92
CA ILE A 4 -4.34 19.52 -1.63
C ILE A 4 -2.90 19.58 -1.12
N TYR A 5 -2.34 18.40 -0.85
CA TYR A 5 -0.93 18.23 -0.57
C TYR A 5 -0.36 17.26 -1.61
N ALA A 6 0.76 17.61 -2.21
CA ALA A 6 1.49 16.73 -3.12
C ALA A 6 2.92 16.55 -2.61
N GLN A 7 3.39 15.32 -2.61
CA GLN A 7 4.75 14.94 -2.26
C GLN A 7 5.26 13.96 -3.31
N SER A 8 6.52 14.10 -3.67
CA SER A 8 7.20 13.21 -4.62
C SER A 8 8.49 12.72 -3.99
N GLU A 9 8.75 11.43 -4.16
CA GLU A 9 9.95 10.73 -3.72
C GLU A 9 10.47 9.90 -4.91
N GLU A 10 11.65 9.31 -4.80
CA GLU A 10 12.17 8.42 -5.83
C GLU A 10 11.18 7.28 -6.07
N ASN A 11 10.79 7.09 -7.34
CA ASN A 11 9.83 6.08 -7.79
C ASN A 11 8.41 6.16 -7.18
N SER A 12 8.05 7.25 -6.49
CA SER A 12 6.69 7.39 -5.95
C SER A 12 6.19 8.84 -5.87
N ALA A 13 4.90 9.02 -6.10
CA ALA A 13 4.23 10.30 -5.91
C ALA A 13 2.96 10.09 -5.09
N ARG A 14 2.73 10.95 -4.09
CA ARG A 14 1.57 10.91 -3.21
C ARG A 14 0.83 12.23 -3.28
N VAL A 15 -0.47 12.16 -3.58
CA VAL A 15 -1.38 13.31 -3.55
C VAL A 15 -2.45 13.05 -2.50
N ARG A 16 -2.55 13.94 -1.50
CA ARG A 16 -3.56 13.92 -0.45
C ARG A 16 -4.55 15.05 -0.67
N VAL A 17 -5.83 14.72 -0.79
CA VAL A 17 -6.92 15.68 -0.94
C VAL A 17 -7.75 15.70 0.33
N GLU A 18 -7.88 16.87 0.96
CA GLU A 18 -8.72 17.09 2.14
C GLU A 18 -10.06 17.68 1.69
N PHE A 19 -11.17 17.07 2.11
CA PHE A 19 -12.52 17.57 1.82
C PHE A 19 -13.07 18.38 3.00
N ARG A 20 -14.11 19.17 2.74
CA ARG A 20 -14.82 19.90 3.82
C ARG A 20 -15.68 18.90 4.61
N PRO A 21 -15.91 19.11 5.92
CA PRO A 21 -16.83 18.29 6.70
C PRO A 21 -18.21 18.20 6.03
N GLY A 22 -18.85 17.02 6.08
CA GLY A 22 -20.16 16.77 5.47
C GLY A 22 -20.15 16.42 3.98
N VAL A 23 -18.97 16.37 3.33
CA VAL A 23 -18.86 15.80 1.98
C VAL A 23 -18.98 14.29 2.05
N ASN A 24 -19.83 13.71 1.20
CA ASN A 24 -19.85 12.27 1.00
C ASN A 24 -18.53 11.83 0.37
N LEU A 25 -17.70 11.13 1.15
CA LEU A 25 -16.40 10.65 0.69
C LEU A 25 -16.53 9.59 -0.44
N GLU A 26 -17.71 9.00 -0.66
CA GLU A 26 -17.96 8.01 -1.72
C GLU A 26 -18.04 8.69 -3.07
N ASP A 27 -18.88 9.72 -3.15
CA ASP A 27 -19.05 10.55 -4.33
C ASP A 27 -17.72 11.23 -4.68
N ALA A 28 -17.01 11.75 -3.66
CA ALA A 28 -15.69 12.36 -3.83
C ALA A 28 -14.65 11.35 -4.33
N ALA A 29 -14.64 10.11 -3.83
CA ALA A 29 -13.72 9.08 -4.32
C ALA A 29 -14.05 8.70 -5.77
N ASN A 30 -15.32 8.62 -6.14
CA ASN A 30 -15.75 8.36 -7.52
C ASN A 30 -15.32 9.48 -8.47
N GLU A 31 -15.49 10.74 -8.07
CA GLU A 31 -15.06 11.91 -8.84
C GLU A 31 -13.53 11.94 -9.05
N VAL A 32 -12.77 11.59 -8.01
CA VAL A 32 -11.30 11.47 -8.09
C VAL A 32 -10.90 10.33 -9.02
N ARG A 33 -11.53 9.15 -8.91
CA ARG A 33 -11.27 8.02 -9.83
C ARG A 33 -11.53 8.42 -11.28
N GLU A 34 -12.65 9.07 -11.56
CA GLU A 34 -12.99 9.50 -12.91
C GLU A 34 -11.97 10.51 -13.45
N SER A 35 -11.54 11.45 -12.60
CA SER A 35 -10.53 12.45 -12.95
C SER A 35 -9.17 11.83 -13.24
N VAL A 36 -8.74 10.87 -12.41
CA VAL A 36 -7.50 10.12 -12.61
C VAL A 36 -7.58 9.29 -13.90
N SER A 37 -8.67 8.58 -14.15
CA SER A 37 -8.85 7.79 -15.39
C SER A 37 -8.75 8.63 -16.66
N ARG A 38 -9.17 9.91 -16.64
CA ARG A 38 -9.03 10.82 -17.78
C ARG A 38 -7.58 11.17 -18.10
N VAL A 39 -6.75 11.33 -17.08
CA VAL A 39 -5.32 11.70 -17.22
C VAL A 39 -4.39 10.49 -17.21
N GLN A 40 -4.90 9.29 -16.92
CA GLN A 40 -4.10 8.07 -16.86
C GLN A 40 -3.39 7.77 -18.18
N ARG A 41 -4.02 8.09 -19.32
CA ARG A 41 -3.40 7.98 -20.66
C ARG A 41 -2.28 8.99 -20.93
N GLN A 42 -2.11 9.97 -20.06
CA GLN A 42 -1.04 10.98 -20.13
C GLN A 42 0.12 10.65 -19.19
N LEU A 43 0.00 9.58 -18.40
CA LEU A 43 1.06 9.11 -17.52
C LEU A 43 2.14 8.37 -18.35
N PRO A 44 3.40 8.37 -17.90
CA PRO A 44 4.44 7.52 -18.48
C PRO A 44 4.04 6.04 -18.45
N GLU A 45 4.52 5.27 -19.43
CA GLU A 45 4.24 3.83 -19.54
C GLU A 45 4.76 3.03 -18.32
N ASP A 46 5.77 3.56 -17.63
CA ASP A 46 6.37 2.96 -16.43
C ASP A 46 5.51 3.12 -15.16
N VAL A 47 4.36 3.81 -15.23
CA VAL A 47 3.43 3.94 -14.09
C VAL A 47 2.53 2.72 -14.02
N GLU A 48 2.96 1.70 -13.27
CA GLU A 48 2.26 0.42 -13.19
C GLU A 48 0.96 0.48 -12.38
N GLN A 49 0.88 1.34 -11.34
CA GLN A 49 -0.25 1.35 -10.41
C GLN A 49 -0.60 2.77 -9.94
N VAL A 50 -1.88 3.13 -10.07
CA VAL A 50 -2.46 4.33 -9.46
C VAL A 50 -3.60 3.89 -8.53
N ALA A 51 -3.38 4.01 -7.23
CA ALA A 51 -4.38 3.65 -6.22
C ALA A 51 -5.07 4.91 -5.68
N ILE A 52 -6.41 4.90 -5.66
CA ILE A 52 -7.22 5.91 -4.98
C ILE A 52 -7.67 5.32 -3.64
N ILE A 53 -7.06 5.79 -2.57
CA ILE A 53 -7.36 5.34 -1.20
C ILE A 53 -8.25 6.40 -0.54
N ARG A 54 -9.44 5.99 -0.05
CA ARG A 54 -10.25 6.85 0.82
C ARG A 54 -9.55 6.85 2.18
N ALA A 55 -8.87 7.94 2.51
CA ALA A 55 -8.30 8.12 3.83
C ALA A 55 -9.45 8.40 4.81
N ASP A 56 -9.80 7.42 5.63
CA ASP A 56 -10.68 7.65 6.77
C ASP A 56 -9.85 8.29 7.88
N SER A 57 -10.00 9.60 8.06
CA SER A 57 -9.24 10.38 9.05
C SER A 57 -9.63 10.07 10.49
N ASP A 58 -10.71 9.30 10.71
CA ASP A 58 -11.07 8.77 12.03
C ASP A 58 -10.38 7.43 12.33
N ALA A 59 -9.58 6.88 11.40
CA ALA A 59 -8.74 5.71 11.63
C ALA A 59 -7.49 6.06 12.47
N GLN A 60 -7.69 6.62 13.65
CA GLN A 60 -6.66 6.51 14.69
C GLN A 60 -6.62 5.05 15.13
N ALA A 61 -5.42 4.48 15.20
CA ALA A 61 -5.24 3.14 15.72
C ALA A 61 -5.82 3.08 17.15
N VAL A 62 -6.98 2.42 17.29
CA VAL A 62 -7.63 2.25 18.60
C VAL A 62 -6.76 1.38 19.51
N VAL A 63 -5.93 0.51 18.91
CA VAL A 63 -5.02 -0.40 19.59
C VAL A 63 -3.70 -0.45 18.83
N SER A 64 -2.59 -0.44 19.58
CA SER A 64 -1.24 -0.71 19.07
C SER A 64 -0.65 -1.87 19.85
N LEU A 65 -0.09 -2.85 19.13
CA LEU A 65 0.48 -4.07 19.70
C LEU A 65 1.92 -4.24 19.21
N ALA A 66 2.82 -4.55 20.13
CA ALA A 66 4.18 -4.99 19.81
C ALA A 66 4.22 -6.52 19.85
N ILE A 67 4.80 -7.14 18.82
CA ILE A 67 4.93 -8.60 18.71
C ILE A 67 6.42 -8.94 18.65
N SER A 68 6.84 -9.92 19.44
CA SER A 68 8.21 -10.42 19.48
C SER A 68 8.22 -11.95 19.62
N SER A 69 9.30 -12.58 19.16
CA SER A 69 9.52 -14.02 19.31
C SER A 69 10.99 -14.30 19.62
N ASP A 70 11.24 -15.23 20.55
CA ASP A 70 12.58 -15.73 20.85
C ASP A 70 12.99 -16.91 19.95
N THR A 71 12.02 -17.48 19.20
CA THR A 71 12.20 -18.72 18.42
C THR A 71 12.02 -18.53 16.92
N LEU A 72 11.25 -17.54 16.49
CA LEU A 72 11.04 -17.23 15.08
C LEU A 72 11.95 -16.07 14.66
N ASP A 73 12.53 -16.18 13.47
CA ASP A 73 13.18 -15.02 12.85
C ASP A 73 12.15 -13.97 12.41
N MET A 74 12.60 -12.75 12.15
CA MET A 74 11.73 -11.61 11.82
C MET A 74 10.86 -11.87 10.59
N GLU A 75 11.40 -12.60 9.61
CA GLU A 75 10.72 -12.90 8.34
C GLU A 75 9.57 -13.88 8.56
N THR A 76 9.84 -15.00 9.23
CA THR A 76 8.82 -16.00 9.59
C THR A 76 7.79 -15.41 10.56
N LEU A 77 8.23 -14.56 11.50
CA LEU A 77 7.33 -13.87 12.41
C LEU A 77 6.39 -12.92 11.64
N THR A 78 6.91 -12.16 10.69
CA THR A 78 6.12 -11.27 9.82
C THR A 78 5.07 -12.07 9.04
N GLU A 79 5.47 -13.15 8.36
CA GLU A 79 4.56 -14.01 7.59
C GLU A 79 3.45 -14.61 8.47
N ARG A 80 3.78 -15.05 9.69
CA ARG A 80 2.82 -15.59 10.66
C ARG A 80 1.84 -14.52 11.16
N VAL A 81 2.32 -13.30 11.42
CA VAL A 81 1.46 -12.20 11.87
C VAL A 81 0.50 -11.80 10.75
N ASP A 82 0.99 -11.68 9.53
CA ASP A 82 0.17 -11.29 8.37
C ASP A 82 -0.87 -12.37 8.00
N THR A 83 -0.47 -13.64 7.99
CA THR A 83 -1.33 -14.74 7.51
C THR A 83 -2.34 -15.21 8.56
N ASP A 84 -2.00 -15.14 9.84
CA ASP A 84 -2.80 -15.77 10.89
C ASP A 84 -3.30 -14.80 11.97
N VAL A 85 -2.58 -13.70 12.25
CA VAL A 85 -2.95 -12.77 13.33
C VAL A 85 -3.79 -11.62 12.79
N ALA A 86 -3.34 -10.94 11.73
CA ALA A 86 -4.05 -9.82 11.14
C ALA A 86 -5.48 -10.17 10.69
N PRO A 87 -5.77 -11.33 10.07
CA PRO A 87 -7.12 -11.70 9.67
C PRO A 87 -8.07 -11.90 10.86
N LEU A 88 -7.55 -12.34 12.01
CA LEU A 88 -8.35 -12.46 13.23
C LEU A 88 -8.81 -11.09 13.72
N PHE A 89 -7.95 -10.08 13.68
CA PHE A 89 -8.32 -8.71 14.04
C PHE A 89 -9.29 -8.10 13.04
N LEU A 90 -9.05 -8.28 11.73
CA LEU A 90 -9.96 -7.82 10.67
C LEU A 90 -11.35 -8.48 10.76
N SER A 91 -11.46 -9.67 11.34
CA SER A 91 -12.76 -10.36 11.53
C SER A 91 -13.62 -9.76 12.65
N ILE A 92 -13.06 -8.91 13.52
CA ILE A 92 -13.78 -8.30 14.63
C ILE A 92 -14.70 -7.19 14.09
N PRO A 93 -16.01 -7.23 14.38
CA PRO A 93 -16.93 -6.17 13.96
C PRO A 93 -16.48 -4.78 14.43
N GLY A 94 -16.30 -3.87 13.48
CA GLY A 94 -15.85 -2.50 13.74
C GLY A 94 -14.35 -2.26 13.55
N VAL A 95 -13.56 -3.29 13.25
CA VAL A 95 -12.17 -3.13 12.82
C VAL A 95 -12.16 -2.86 11.31
N ALA A 96 -11.72 -1.66 10.92
CA ALA A 96 -11.68 -1.23 9.53
C ALA A 96 -10.35 -1.58 8.83
N ASP A 97 -9.24 -1.60 9.59
CA ASP A 97 -7.91 -1.84 9.05
C ASP A 97 -6.96 -2.40 10.12
N VAL A 98 -5.94 -3.15 9.68
CA VAL A 98 -4.85 -3.66 10.51
C VAL A 98 -3.54 -3.43 9.76
N THR A 99 -2.72 -2.51 10.28
CA THR A 99 -1.43 -2.16 9.66
C THR A 99 -0.28 -2.81 10.44
N LEU A 100 0.59 -3.55 9.74
CA LEU A 100 1.87 -4.01 10.29
C LEU A 100 2.93 -2.93 10.07
N ASN A 101 3.80 -2.71 11.06
CA ASN A 101 4.90 -1.74 10.98
C ASN A 101 6.21 -2.42 11.43
N GLY A 102 7.29 -2.23 10.67
CA GLY A 102 8.59 -2.86 10.97
C GLY A 102 8.70 -4.32 10.49
N ASP A 103 7.77 -4.70 9.62
CA ASP A 103 7.74 -5.95 8.88
C ASP A 103 8.95 -6.09 7.95
N ARG A 104 9.40 -7.34 7.75
CA ARG A 104 10.41 -7.67 6.75
C ARG A 104 9.80 -8.64 5.75
N GLU A 105 9.22 -8.09 4.69
CA GLU A 105 8.60 -8.87 3.62
C GLU A 105 9.63 -9.81 2.95
N ARG A 106 9.20 -11.04 2.65
CA ARG A 106 10.05 -12.01 1.97
C ARG A 106 10.20 -11.63 0.50
N VAL A 107 11.33 -11.03 0.15
CA VAL A 107 11.65 -10.68 -1.24
C VAL A 107 12.46 -11.80 -1.89
N LEU A 108 11.89 -12.46 -2.90
CA LEU A 108 12.65 -13.37 -3.76
C LEU A 108 13.46 -12.54 -4.77
N ARG A 109 14.77 -12.40 -4.51
CA ARG A 109 15.67 -11.76 -5.48
C ARG A 109 16.19 -12.78 -6.47
N VAL A 110 15.71 -12.71 -7.70
CA VAL A 110 16.27 -13.47 -8.82
C VAL A 110 17.43 -12.65 -9.42
N SER A 111 18.66 -13.09 -9.19
CA SER A 111 19.84 -12.54 -9.86
C SER A 111 20.15 -13.40 -11.06
N VAL A 112 20.12 -12.81 -12.26
CA VAL A 112 20.43 -13.53 -13.48
C VAL A 112 21.86 -13.24 -13.92
N ASP A 113 22.59 -14.28 -14.33
CA ASP A 113 23.94 -14.16 -14.90
C ASP A 113 23.83 -13.77 -16.39
N PRO A 114 24.28 -12.56 -16.79
CA PRO A 114 24.17 -12.08 -18.17
C PRO A 114 24.94 -12.95 -19.17
N LEU A 115 26.07 -13.54 -18.74
CA LEU A 115 26.87 -14.41 -19.61
C LEU A 115 26.16 -15.73 -19.89
N ARG A 116 25.37 -16.23 -18.92
CA ARG A 116 24.54 -17.41 -19.13
C ARG A 116 23.31 -17.09 -19.98
N LEU A 117 22.67 -15.93 -19.81
CA LEU A 117 21.51 -15.53 -20.64
C LEU A 117 21.85 -15.48 -22.13
N THR A 118 22.95 -14.81 -22.46
CA THR A 118 23.43 -14.70 -23.84
C THR A 118 23.81 -16.06 -24.45
N SER A 119 24.30 -17.00 -23.63
CA SER A 119 24.59 -18.37 -24.07
C SER A 119 23.34 -19.19 -24.43
N PHE A 120 22.17 -18.80 -23.94
CA PHE A 120 20.88 -19.41 -24.26
C PHE A 120 20.10 -18.62 -25.32
N SER A 121 20.73 -17.66 -26.01
CA SER A 121 20.11 -16.79 -27.01
C SER A 121 18.94 -15.94 -26.47
N PHE A 122 18.92 -15.69 -25.16
CA PHE A 122 18.08 -14.63 -24.60
C PHE A 122 18.84 -13.30 -24.72
N PRO A 123 18.18 -12.22 -25.19
CA PRO A 123 18.80 -10.90 -25.30
C PRO A 123 19.22 -10.32 -23.95
#